data_AF-A0A060WRV3-F1
#
_entry.id   AF-A0A060WRV3-F1
#
_cell.length_a   1.000
_cell.length_b   1.000
_cell.length_c   1.000
_cell.angle_alpha   90.00
_cell.angle_beta   90.00
_cell.angle_gamma   90.00
#
_symmetry.space_group_name_H-M   'P 1'
#
loop_
_entity.id
_entity.type
_entity.pdbx_description
1 polymer ?
#
loop_
_entity_poly.entity_id
_entity_poly.type
_entity_poly.pdbx_seq_one_letter_code
_entity_poly.pdbx_strand_id
1 'polypeptide(L)'
;MKGDQEFSSALTQYNSSANSGGEDIELLAFQTVTGKCSETIFEDMREPPKKPLHLKGQMKYVPQWDSLIFLSTPIIETVEDMIKMGVYVNDLNLHDSSRELILAGTQQSAELQLALDQEQQKYAQLQEIIKKLDEEKKRGDSLLYAMIPKAVADRLRKGITALETCQVFPDVTILFSDVVKFNEICIHITPMQVVDMLNEIYIVFDTLSEKHNVYKVETIRDAYMVVAGVPNKTTFHAHHICDMALDMLSSIDHLKDPSTGDNIQIRVGIHSGMVVAGVVGLKMPRYCLFGDTVNTASRMESNGVVSSDIRT
;
A
#
# COMPACT_ATOMS: atom_id res chain seq x y z
N MET A 1 30.88 -16.08 3.55
CA MET A 1 31.50 -17.22 2.83
C MET A 1 32.86 -17.57 3.40
N LYS A 2 32.93 -18.11 4.63
CA LYS A 2 34.17 -18.67 5.21
C LYS A 2 33.93 -19.59 6.43
N GLY A 3 32.76 -20.22 6.54
CA GLY A 3 32.37 -21.02 7.70
C GLY A 3 32.10 -22.51 7.43
N ASP A 4 31.96 -22.93 6.16
CA ASP A 4 31.47 -24.28 5.84
C ASP A 4 32.56 -25.27 5.41
N GLN A 5 33.85 -24.93 5.57
CA GLN A 5 34.96 -25.79 5.10
C GLN A 5 35.69 -26.57 6.20
N GLU A 6 35.45 -26.33 7.49
CA GLU A 6 36.17 -27.04 8.58
C GLU A 6 35.43 -28.27 9.14
N PHE A 7 34.17 -28.50 8.79
CA PHE A 7 33.43 -29.67 9.30
C PHE A 7 33.57 -30.93 8.41
N SER A 8 34.08 -30.80 7.19
CA SER A 8 34.23 -31.92 6.25
C SER A 8 35.50 -32.75 6.47
N SER A 9 36.52 -32.25 7.19
CA SER A 9 37.81 -32.94 7.35
C SER A 9 37.88 -33.92 8.53
N ALA A 10 36.94 -33.84 9.49
CA ALA A 10 36.95 -34.70 10.68
C ALA A 10 36.33 -36.10 10.42
N LEU A 11 35.51 -36.25 9.37
CA LEU A 11 34.84 -37.52 9.04
C LEU A 11 35.65 -38.41 8.10
N THR A 12 36.73 -37.90 7.48
CA THR A 12 37.55 -38.67 6.54
C THR A 12 38.64 -39.52 7.23
N GLN A 13 38.96 -39.27 8.51
CA GLN A 13 40.03 -39.99 9.21
C GLN A 13 39.59 -41.23 10.00
N TYR A 14 38.28 -41.50 10.13
CA TYR A 14 37.81 -42.66 10.92
C TYR A 14 37.64 -43.96 10.10
N ASN A 15 37.76 -43.91 8.78
CA ASN A 15 37.55 -45.08 7.90
C ASN A 15 38.84 -45.73 7.36
N SER A 16 40.02 -45.35 7.85
CA SER A 16 41.30 -45.88 7.33
C SER A 16 41.98 -46.96 8.19
N SER A 17 41.32 -47.53 9.18
CA SER A 17 41.93 -48.55 10.06
C SER A 17 40.99 -49.70 10.40
N ALA A 18 40.64 -50.50 9.39
CA ALA A 18 40.23 -51.89 9.56
C ALA A 18 40.21 -52.58 8.19
N ASN A 19 41.39 -52.75 7.59
CA ASN A 19 41.53 -53.64 6.43
C ASN A 19 42.58 -54.71 6.77
N SER A 20 42.10 -55.82 7.33
CA SER A 20 42.87 -57.05 7.39
C SER A 20 41.94 -58.26 7.29
N GLY A 21 41.93 -58.87 6.11
CA GLY A 21 41.70 -60.30 5.94
C GLY A 21 40.26 -60.77 6.01
N GLY A 22 39.54 -60.63 4.91
CA GLY A 22 38.33 -61.39 4.62
C GLY A 22 37.92 -61.10 3.19
N GLU A 23 37.94 -62.10 2.31
CA GLU A 23 37.40 -61.98 0.97
C GLU A 23 35.88 -61.79 1.08
N ASP A 24 35.42 -60.53 0.99
CA ASP A 24 34.00 -60.21 0.89
C ASP A 24 33.51 -60.52 -0.53
N ILE A 25 32.95 -61.72 -0.69
CA ILE A 25 32.21 -62.09 -1.90
C ILE A 25 30.87 -61.38 -1.85
N GLU A 26 30.79 -60.24 -2.55
CA GLU A 26 29.56 -59.46 -2.72
C GLU A 26 28.62 -60.20 -3.71
N LEU A 27 27.80 -61.11 -3.19
CA LEU A 27 26.72 -61.75 -3.93
C LEU A 27 25.44 -60.92 -3.81
N LEU A 28 25.26 -59.99 -4.74
CA LEU A 28 23.99 -59.28 -4.94
C LEU A 28 22.94 -60.25 -5.50
N ALA A 29 22.25 -60.98 -4.63
CA ALA A 29 21.07 -61.75 -4.97
C ALA A 29 19.82 -60.85 -4.91
N PHE A 30 19.45 -60.24 -6.04
CA PHE A 30 18.13 -59.64 -6.20
C PHE A 30 17.12 -60.75 -6.50
N GLN A 31 16.36 -61.17 -5.50
CA GLN A 31 15.24 -62.08 -5.70
C GLN A 31 13.98 -61.49 -5.05
N THR A 32 13.04 -61.07 -5.89
CA THR A 32 11.70 -60.67 -5.48
C THR A 32 10.97 -61.90 -4.97
N VAL A 33 10.78 -62.01 -3.66
CA VAL A 33 9.99 -63.09 -3.05
C VAL A 33 8.52 -62.67 -3.05
N THR A 34 7.77 -63.10 -4.07
CA THR A 34 6.30 -63.06 -4.04
C THR A 34 5.80 -64.34 -3.36
N GLY A 35 5.49 -64.26 -2.06
CA GLY A 35 4.84 -65.37 -1.35
C GLY A 35 3.36 -65.49 -1.73
N LYS A 36 2.94 -66.65 -2.25
CA LYS A 36 1.51 -67.02 -2.34
C LYS A 36 1.15 -67.80 -1.07
N CYS A 37 0.33 -67.21 -0.20
CA CYS A 37 -0.35 -67.95 0.88
C CYS A 37 -1.60 -68.64 0.31
N SER A 38 -1.77 -69.91 0.71
CA SER A 38 -2.90 -70.78 0.38
C SER A 38 -4.23 -70.20 0.84
N GLU A 39 -5.22 -70.28 -0.04
CA GLU A 39 -6.61 -69.90 0.18
C GLU A 39 -7.22 -70.64 1.38
N THR A 40 -7.70 -69.90 2.37
CA THR A 40 -9.02 -70.15 3.00
C THR A 40 -9.42 -68.98 3.91
N ILE A 41 -10.56 -68.38 3.56
CA ILE A 41 -11.56 -67.74 4.42
C ILE A 41 -11.07 -66.50 5.20
N PHE A 42 -11.27 -65.32 4.62
CA PHE A 42 -12.02 -64.18 5.19
C PHE A 42 -12.13 -63.12 4.09
N GLU A 43 -13.31 -63.06 3.45
CA GLU A 43 -13.73 -61.91 2.64
C GLU A 43 -13.90 -60.72 3.57
N ASP A 44 -12.95 -59.79 3.56
CA ASP A 44 -13.19 -58.44 4.03
C ASP A 44 -12.52 -57.45 3.08
N MET A 45 -13.29 -56.44 2.68
CA MET A 45 -12.99 -55.54 1.57
C MET A 45 -11.68 -54.76 1.73
N ARG A 46 -10.59 -55.27 1.15
CA ARG A 46 -9.39 -54.47 0.84
C ARG A 46 -8.91 -54.82 -0.56
N GLU A 47 -8.81 -53.80 -1.41
CA GLU A 47 -8.15 -53.93 -2.71
C GLU A 47 -6.78 -54.59 -2.54
N PRO A 48 -6.35 -55.50 -3.45
CA PRO A 48 -5.04 -56.12 -3.36
C PRO A 48 -3.93 -55.05 -3.36
N PRO A 49 -2.82 -55.27 -2.63
CA PRO A 49 -1.75 -54.28 -2.52
C PRO A 49 -1.24 -53.90 -3.90
N LYS A 50 -1.26 -52.60 -4.20
CA LYS A 50 -0.98 -52.04 -5.53
C LYS A 50 0.52 -51.96 -5.83
N LYS A 51 1.39 -52.19 -4.84
CA LYS A 51 2.86 -52.19 -4.97
C LYS A 51 3.49 -53.42 -4.29
N PRO A 52 4.53 -54.04 -4.89
CA PRO A 52 5.25 -55.16 -4.29
C PRO A 52 6.15 -54.72 -3.12
N LEU A 53 6.18 -55.53 -2.05
CA LEU A 53 7.02 -55.30 -0.86
C LEU A 53 8.49 -55.60 -1.15
N HIS A 54 9.36 -54.62 -0.96
CA HIS A 54 10.80 -54.78 -1.09
C HIS A 54 11.44 -54.90 0.28
N LEU A 55 12.18 -55.98 0.49
CA LEU A 55 12.86 -56.29 1.75
C LEU A 55 14.37 -56.17 1.55
N LYS A 56 15.03 -55.39 2.40
CA LYS A 56 16.49 -55.27 2.44
C LYS A 56 17.00 -55.91 3.72
N GLY A 57 18.00 -56.77 3.62
CA GLY A 57 18.41 -57.57 4.76
C GLY A 57 19.71 -58.33 4.55
N GLN A 58 20.08 -59.11 5.55
CA GLN A 58 21.23 -60.00 5.52
C GLN A 58 20.78 -61.45 5.61
N MET A 59 21.41 -62.32 4.82
CA MET A 59 21.25 -63.77 4.95
C MET A 59 22.35 -64.33 5.85
N LYS A 60 21.97 -65.19 6.81
CA LYS A 60 22.90 -65.84 7.74
C LYS A 60 22.63 -67.34 7.78
N TYR A 61 23.65 -68.13 7.53
CA TYR A 61 23.56 -69.59 7.66
C TYR A 61 23.63 -70.00 9.13
N VAL A 62 22.71 -70.88 9.55
CA VAL A 62 22.65 -71.44 10.90
C VAL A 62 22.95 -72.94 10.83
N PRO A 63 24.18 -73.37 11.21
CA PRO A 63 24.63 -74.75 11.03
C PRO A 63 23.80 -75.78 11.80
N GLN A 64 23.23 -75.40 12.95
CA GLN A 64 22.46 -76.33 13.79
C GLN A 64 21.12 -76.74 13.14
N TRP A 65 20.60 -75.93 12.22
CA TRP A 65 19.33 -76.17 11.52
C TRP A 65 19.53 -76.42 10.02
N ASP A 66 20.78 -76.46 9.55
CA ASP A 66 21.15 -76.55 8.14
C ASP A 66 20.32 -75.62 7.23
N SER A 67 20.15 -74.37 7.66
CA SER A 67 19.21 -73.42 7.05
C SER A 67 19.80 -72.03 6.95
N LEU A 68 19.39 -71.29 5.91
CA LEU A 68 19.66 -69.86 5.74
C LEU A 68 18.50 -69.04 6.33
N ILE A 69 18.81 -68.13 7.25
CA ILE A 69 17.86 -67.17 7.81
C ILE A 69 18.09 -65.82 7.14
N PHE A 70 17.02 -65.21 6.63
CA PHE A 70 17.05 -63.84 6.09
C PHE A 70 16.45 -62.87 7.10
N LEU A 71 17.28 -62.00 7.67
CA LEU A 71 16.86 -60.91 8.54
C LEU A 71 16.72 -59.65 7.69
N SER A 72 15.52 -59.10 7.57
CA SER A 72 15.24 -57.99 6.68
C SER A 72 14.31 -56.95 7.27
N THR A 73 14.45 -55.73 6.74
CA THR A 73 13.60 -54.59 7.00
C THR A 73 12.94 -54.17 5.67
N PRO A 74 11.63 -53.89 5.66
CA PRO A 74 10.96 -53.38 4.46
C PRO A 74 11.43 -51.96 4.13
N ILE A 75 11.65 -51.68 2.84
CA ILE A 75 11.97 -50.34 2.36
C ILE A 75 10.66 -49.57 2.17
N ILE A 76 10.43 -48.57 3.02
CA ILE A 76 9.23 -47.75 3.04
C ILE A 76 9.66 -46.29 3.22
N GLU A 77 9.26 -45.42 2.29
CA GLU A 77 9.60 -43.99 2.34
C GLU A 77 8.48 -43.14 2.95
N THR A 78 7.22 -43.54 2.75
CA THR A 78 6.04 -42.78 3.19
C THR A 78 4.97 -43.68 3.80
N VAL A 79 4.12 -43.12 4.66
CA VAL A 79 2.95 -43.83 5.22
C VAL A 79 1.96 -44.23 4.12
N GLU A 80 1.87 -43.47 3.03
CA GLU A 80 1.05 -43.87 1.88
C GLU A 80 1.55 -45.15 1.20
N ASP A 81 2.87 -45.32 1.09
CA ASP A 81 3.44 -46.54 0.52
C ASP A 81 3.17 -47.75 1.43
N MET A 82 3.16 -47.57 2.76
CA MET A 82 2.72 -48.62 3.69
C MET A 82 1.31 -49.11 3.39
N ILE A 83 0.37 -48.17 3.20
CA ILE A 83 -1.03 -48.49 2.88
C ILE A 83 -1.13 -49.20 1.52
N LYS A 84 -0.39 -48.72 0.51
CA LYS A 84 -0.36 -49.31 -0.84
C LYS A 84 0.27 -50.71 -0.86
N MET A 85 1.19 -50.99 0.06
CA MET A 85 1.84 -52.30 0.26
C MET A 85 1.08 -53.23 1.21
N GLY A 86 0.07 -52.73 1.93
CA GLY A 86 -0.70 -53.50 2.91
C GLY A 86 0.03 -53.77 4.23
N VAL A 87 1.07 -52.99 4.55
CA VAL A 87 1.86 -53.11 5.78
C VAL A 87 1.39 -52.07 6.80
N TYR A 88 1.25 -52.46 8.06
CA TYR A 88 0.85 -51.56 9.14
C TYR A 88 2.06 -51.08 9.96
N VAL A 89 1.92 -49.93 10.61
CA VAL A 89 2.95 -49.40 11.53
C VAL A 89 3.25 -50.37 12.68
N ASN A 90 2.27 -51.19 13.05
CA ASN A 90 2.43 -52.23 14.07
C ASN A 90 3.25 -53.45 13.59
N ASP A 91 3.40 -53.65 12.27
CA ASP A 91 4.21 -54.73 11.70
C ASP A 91 5.70 -54.36 11.67
N LEU A 92 6.05 -53.10 11.94
CA LEU A 92 7.42 -52.62 12.03
C LEU A 92 7.97 -52.82 13.45
N ASN A 93 9.20 -53.33 13.53
CA ASN A 93 9.91 -53.52 14.80
C ASN A 93 10.13 -52.18 15.53
N LEU A 94 9.84 -52.16 16.83
CA LEU A 94 10.04 -51.00 17.72
C LEU A 94 11.50 -50.61 17.90
N HIS A 95 12.42 -51.54 17.65
CA HIS A 95 13.86 -51.34 17.81
C HIS A 95 14.57 -50.98 16.50
N ASP A 96 13.82 -50.85 15.41
CA ASP A 96 14.36 -50.48 14.11
C ASP A 96 14.08 -49.00 13.81
N SER A 97 15.08 -48.32 13.26
CA SER A 97 15.04 -46.92 12.84
C SER A 97 14.02 -46.62 11.74
N SER A 98 13.59 -47.65 10.99
CA SER A 98 12.61 -47.53 9.90
C SER A 98 11.28 -46.90 10.35
N ARG A 99 10.78 -47.30 11.52
CA ARG A 99 9.55 -46.74 12.12
C ARG A 99 9.73 -45.26 12.50
N GLU A 100 10.85 -44.91 13.12
CA GLU A 100 11.14 -43.54 13.54
C GLU A 100 11.29 -42.60 12.33
N LEU A 101 11.96 -43.07 11.28
CA LEU A 101 12.19 -42.29 10.05
C LEU A 101 10.88 -41.93 9.35
N ILE A 102 9.96 -42.89 9.20
CA ILE A 102 8.65 -42.65 8.55
C ILE A 102 7.84 -41.63 9.36
N LEU A 103 7.78 -41.79 10.68
CA LEU A 103 7.03 -40.87 11.54
C LEU A 103 7.66 -39.47 11.54
N ALA A 104 8.99 -39.37 11.63
CA ALA A 104 9.71 -38.10 11.57
C ALA A 104 9.49 -37.37 10.24
N GLY A 105 9.52 -38.09 9.11
CA GLY A 105 9.24 -37.52 7.80
C GLY A 105 7.82 -36.95 7.70
N THR A 106 6.82 -37.69 8.21
CA THR A 106 5.44 -37.18 8.25
C THR A 106 5.27 -35.96 9.15
N GLN A 107 5.94 -35.95 10.32
CA GLN A 107 5.92 -34.82 11.23
C GLN A 107 6.54 -33.57 10.59
N GLN A 108 7.72 -33.70 10.00
CA GLN A 108 8.41 -32.60 9.31
C GLN A 108 7.58 -32.06 8.14
N SER A 109 6.93 -32.95 7.37
CA SER A 109 6.03 -32.54 6.28
C SER A 109 4.84 -31.73 6.79
N ALA A 110 4.25 -32.13 7.92
CA ALA A 110 3.12 -31.41 8.53
C ALA A 110 3.55 -30.04 9.08
N GLU A 111 4.71 -29.97 9.74
CA GLU A 111 5.29 -28.71 10.24
C GLU A 111 5.58 -27.73 9.10
N LEU A 112 6.18 -28.21 8.00
CA LEU A 112 6.46 -27.38 6.83
C LEU A 112 5.18 -26.86 6.17
N GLN A 113 4.15 -27.70 6.07
CA GLN A 113 2.86 -27.31 5.52
C GLN A 113 2.21 -26.20 6.36
N LEU A 114 2.21 -26.34 7.68
CA LEU A 114 1.71 -25.31 8.59
C LEU A 114 2.49 -24.00 8.47
N ALA A 115 3.83 -24.07 8.35
CA ALA A 115 4.66 -22.89 8.17
C ALA A 115 4.35 -22.17 6.85
N LEU A 116 4.15 -22.93 5.76
CA LEU A 116 3.78 -22.36 4.46
C LEU A 116 2.42 -21.67 4.51
N ASP A 117 1.42 -22.29 5.13
CA ASP A 117 0.08 -21.72 5.30
C ASP A 117 0.13 -20.42 6.13
N GLN A 118 0.94 -20.40 7.19
CA GLN A 118 1.17 -19.19 7.99
C GLN A 118 1.82 -18.07 7.19
N GLU A 119 2.84 -18.38 6.37
CA GLU A 119 3.49 -17.38 5.52
C GLU A 119 2.54 -16.83 4.44
N GLN A 120 1.71 -17.68 3.84
CA GLN A 120 0.68 -17.24 2.90
C GLN A 120 -0.36 -16.32 3.57
N GLN A 121 -0.80 -16.66 4.78
CA GLN A 121 -1.71 -15.82 5.55
C GLN A 121 -1.08 -14.47 5.92
N LYS A 122 0.16 -14.46 6.40
CA LYS A 122 0.91 -13.23 6.69
C LYS A 122 1.08 -12.38 5.43
N TYR A 123 1.40 -13.00 4.30
CA TYR A 123 1.55 -12.29 3.03
C TYR A 123 0.22 -11.64 2.61
N ALA A 124 -0.90 -12.36 2.71
CA ALA A 124 -2.22 -11.81 2.41
C ALA A 124 -2.58 -10.64 3.35
N GLN A 125 -2.31 -10.77 4.65
CA GLN A 125 -2.52 -9.69 5.63
C GLN A 125 -1.63 -8.48 5.34
N LEU A 126 -0.36 -8.70 5.01
CA LEU A 126 0.58 -7.62 4.68
C LEU A 126 0.14 -6.86 3.42
N GLN A 127 -0.32 -7.58 2.40
CA GLN A 127 -0.88 -6.97 1.19
C GLN A 127 -2.11 -6.10 1.50
N GLU A 128 -2.99 -6.56 2.38
CA GLU A 128 -4.15 -5.78 2.82
C GLU A 128 -3.73 -4.51 3.59
N ILE A 129 -2.74 -4.63 4.48
CA ILE A 129 -2.19 -3.50 5.24
C ILE A 129 -1.55 -2.49 4.30
N ILE A 130 -0.74 -2.92 3.33
CA ILE A 130 -0.12 -2.05 2.33
C ILE A 130 -1.19 -1.30 1.54
N LYS A 131 -2.24 -2.01 1.11
CA LYS A 131 -3.35 -1.38 0.38
C LYS A 131 -4.06 -0.31 1.22
N LYS A 132 -4.40 -0.63 2.48
CA LYS A 132 -5.00 0.33 3.41
C LYS A 132 -4.08 1.52 3.68
N LEU A 133 -2.79 1.28 3.84
CA LEU A 133 -1.78 2.32 4.02
C LEU A 133 -1.71 3.26 2.81
N ASP A 134 -1.77 2.72 1.59
CA ASP A 134 -1.79 3.52 0.36
C ASP A 134 -3.07 4.34 0.22
N GLU A 135 -4.23 3.79 0.60
CA GLU A 135 -5.50 4.53 0.61
C GLU A 135 -5.47 5.70 1.61
N GLU A 136 -4.99 5.46 2.84
CA GLU A 136 -4.83 6.50 3.86
C GLU A 136 -3.80 7.56 3.44
N LYS A 137 -2.69 7.14 2.83
CA LYS A 137 -1.69 8.05 2.30
C LYS A 137 -2.26 8.93 1.19
N LYS A 138 -3.05 8.37 0.28
CA LYS A 138 -3.73 9.14 -0.78
C LYS A 138 -4.73 10.14 -0.21
N ARG A 139 -5.50 9.76 0.82
CA ARG A 139 -6.41 10.67 1.53
C ARG A 139 -5.65 11.82 2.19
N GLY A 140 -4.55 11.50 2.89
CA GLY A 140 -3.67 12.50 3.49
C GLY A 140 -3.05 13.47 2.47
N ASP A 141 -2.54 12.94 1.36
CA ASP A 141 -1.98 13.73 0.26
C ASP A 141 -3.05 14.65 -0.37
N SER A 142 -4.26 14.13 -0.60
CA SER A 142 -5.38 14.92 -1.15
C SER A 142 -5.77 16.10 -0.25
N LEU A 143 -5.84 15.89 1.06
CA LEU A 143 -6.14 16.94 2.02
C LEU A 143 -5.02 17.99 2.09
N LEU A 144 -3.77 17.55 2.02
CA LEU A 144 -2.61 18.45 1.99
C LEU A 144 -2.64 19.35 0.75
N TYR A 145 -2.88 18.78 -0.43
CA TYR A 145 -2.95 19.54 -1.69
C TYR A 145 -4.17 20.46 -1.78
N ALA A 146 -5.23 20.18 -1.01
CA ALA A 146 -6.38 21.09 -0.90
C ALA A 146 -6.04 22.35 -0.07
N MET A 147 -5.09 22.26 0.87
CA MET A 147 -4.69 23.39 1.73
C MET A 147 -3.51 24.18 1.18
N ILE A 148 -2.57 23.51 0.49
CA ILE A 148 -1.29 24.10 0.06
C ILE A 148 -1.04 23.71 -1.40
N PRO A 149 -0.49 24.59 -2.24
CA PRO A 149 -0.24 24.24 -3.63
C PRO A 149 0.70 23.04 -3.75
N LYS A 150 0.40 22.15 -4.70
CA LYS A 150 1.14 20.88 -4.89
C LYS A 150 2.66 21.04 -4.97
N ALA A 151 3.15 22.03 -5.72
CA ALA A 151 4.57 22.32 -5.87
C ALA A 151 5.26 22.66 -4.53
N VAL A 152 4.53 23.27 -3.60
CA VAL A 152 5.00 23.66 -2.26
C VAL A 152 4.87 22.49 -1.30
N ALA A 153 3.75 21.76 -1.34
CA ALA A 153 3.52 20.57 -0.54
C ALA A 153 4.56 19.47 -0.81
N ASP A 154 4.93 19.24 -2.07
CA ASP A 154 5.98 18.28 -2.46
C ASP A 154 7.35 18.64 -1.89
N ARG A 155 7.65 19.94 -1.75
CA ARG A 155 8.89 20.43 -1.15
C ARG A 155 8.89 20.20 0.36
N LEU A 156 7.80 20.55 1.04
CA LEU A 156 7.65 20.29 2.48
C LEU A 156 7.78 18.78 2.79
N ARG A 157 7.19 17.92 1.96
CA ARG A 157 7.29 16.46 2.10
C ARG A 157 8.71 15.93 1.93
N LYS A 158 9.56 16.61 1.17
CA LYS A 158 10.99 16.28 1.05
C LYS A 158 11.83 16.74 2.25
N GLY A 159 11.21 17.31 3.28
CA GLY A 159 11.89 17.82 4.48
C GLY A 159 12.46 19.22 4.34
N ILE A 160 12.15 19.93 3.25
CA ILE A 160 12.52 21.34 3.07
C ILE A 160 11.73 22.17 4.07
N THR A 161 12.41 23.11 4.74
CA THR A 161 11.75 23.95 5.74
C THR A 161 10.78 24.93 5.09
N ALA A 162 9.76 25.36 5.84
CA ALA A 162 8.78 26.34 5.35
C ALA A 162 9.45 27.65 4.89
N LEU A 163 10.51 28.07 5.59
CA LEU A 163 11.28 29.28 5.27
C LEU A 163 11.99 29.19 3.91
N GLU A 164 12.59 28.05 3.59
CA GLU A 164 13.23 27.81 2.30
C GLU A 164 12.22 27.74 1.15
N THR A 165 10.94 27.58 1.47
CA THR A 165 9.87 27.53 0.46
C THR A 165 9.43 28.92 0.01
N CYS A 166 9.79 29.98 0.75
CA CYS A 166 9.53 31.36 0.37
C CYS A 166 10.24 31.73 -0.94
N GLN A 167 9.50 32.32 -1.86
CA GLN A 167 10.01 32.74 -3.17
C GLN A 167 9.47 34.12 -3.54
N VAL A 168 10.29 34.87 -4.27
CA VAL A 168 9.91 36.16 -4.86
C VAL A 168 9.37 35.90 -6.27
N PHE A 169 8.20 36.46 -6.55
CA PHE A 169 7.53 36.41 -7.83
C PHE A 169 7.39 37.84 -8.36
N PRO A 170 8.14 38.22 -9.41
CA PRO A 170 8.14 39.60 -9.92
C PRO A 170 6.84 39.95 -10.65
N ASP A 171 6.26 38.98 -11.36
CA ASP A 171 5.14 39.18 -12.26
C ASP A 171 3.94 38.34 -11.80
N VAL A 172 3.05 38.97 -11.04
CA VAL A 172 1.88 38.34 -10.44
C VAL A 172 0.69 39.29 -10.57
N THR A 173 -0.49 38.72 -10.82
CA THR A 173 -1.75 39.47 -10.80
C THR A 173 -2.65 38.92 -9.70
N ILE A 174 -3.14 39.80 -8.85
CA ILE A 174 -4.03 39.50 -7.74
C ILE A 174 -5.39 40.09 -8.03
N LEU A 175 -6.43 39.31 -7.74
CA LEU A 175 -7.82 39.75 -7.74
C LEU A 175 -8.38 39.62 -6.33
N PHE A 176 -9.02 40.70 -5.88
CA PHE A 176 -9.90 40.71 -4.72
C PHE A 176 -11.33 40.91 -5.20
N SER A 177 -12.25 40.11 -4.65
CA SER A 177 -13.67 40.29 -4.82
C SER A 177 -14.32 40.46 -3.45
N ASP A 178 -15.30 41.36 -3.33
CA ASP A 178 -16.11 41.50 -2.12
C ASP A 178 -17.60 41.55 -2.48
N VAL A 179 -18.46 41.16 -1.53
CA VAL A 179 -19.92 41.21 -1.69
C VAL A 179 -20.41 42.59 -1.28
N VAL A 180 -21.10 43.26 -2.19
CA VAL A 180 -21.60 44.61 -1.97
C VAL A 180 -22.65 44.59 -0.87
N LYS A 181 -22.52 45.48 0.12
CA LYS A 181 -23.43 45.61 1.28
C LYS A 181 -23.55 44.32 2.12
N PHE A 182 -22.55 43.45 2.13
CA PHE A 182 -22.56 42.21 2.91
C PHE A 182 -23.00 42.40 4.38
N ASN A 183 -22.51 43.44 5.06
CA ASN A 183 -22.90 43.77 6.43
C ASN A 183 -24.40 44.05 6.58
N GLU A 184 -25.03 44.73 5.61
CA GLU A 184 -26.46 45.01 5.64
C GLU A 184 -27.26 43.72 5.48
N ILE A 185 -26.84 42.85 4.56
CA ILE A 185 -27.48 41.55 4.33
C ILE A 185 -27.42 40.71 5.61
N CYS A 186 -26.25 40.64 6.27
CA CYS A 186 -26.03 39.90 7.51
C CYS A 186 -26.91 40.35 8.69
N ILE A 187 -27.35 41.61 8.71
CA ILE A 187 -28.25 42.13 9.76
C ILE A 187 -29.68 41.59 9.57
N HIS A 188 -30.08 41.30 8.33
CA HIS A 188 -31.46 40.93 7.99
C HIS A 188 -31.69 39.41 7.90
N ILE A 189 -30.64 38.61 7.81
CA ILE A 189 -30.73 37.14 7.67
C ILE A 189 -30.16 36.40 8.86
N THR A 190 -30.55 35.14 9.00
CA THR A 190 -29.99 34.28 10.06
C THR A 190 -28.55 33.89 9.73
N PRO A 191 -27.68 33.64 10.75
CA PRO A 191 -26.30 33.21 10.52
C PRO A 191 -26.18 31.96 9.64
N MET A 192 -27.15 31.04 9.70
CA MET A 192 -27.16 29.86 8.83
C MET A 192 -27.33 30.24 7.36
N GLN A 193 -28.24 31.16 7.07
CA GLN A 193 -28.46 31.67 5.70
C GLN A 193 -27.25 32.44 5.18
N VAL A 194 -26.50 33.16 6.05
CA VAL A 194 -25.23 33.80 5.65
C VAL A 194 -24.24 32.75 5.16
N VAL A 195 -24.08 31.65 5.91
CA VAL A 195 -23.14 30.57 5.59
C VAL A 195 -23.54 29.88 4.28
N ASP A 196 -24.82 29.57 4.11
CA ASP A 196 -25.33 28.93 2.89
C ASP A 196 -25.07 29.81 1.65
N MET A 197 -25.39 31.10 1.75
CA MET A 197 -25.15 32.08 0.67
C MET A 197 -23.66 32.18 0.30
N LEU A 198 -22.77 32.33 1.30
CA LEU A 198 -21.33 32.40 1.06
C LEU A 198 -20.81 31.10 0.44
N ASN A 199 -21.32 29.95 0.87
CA ASN A 199 -20.94 28.66 0.33
C ASN A 199 -21.34 28.53 -1.14
N GLU A 200 -22.54 28.97 -1.52
CA GLU A 200 -22.97 29.00 -2.93
C GLU A 200 -22.08 29.89 -3.80
N ILE A 201 -21.73 31.09 -3.33
CA ILE A 201 -20.80 32.00 -4.02
C ILE A 201 -19.43 31.34 -4.18
N TYR A 202 -18.89 30.77 -3.10
CA TYR A 202 -17.56 30.15 -3.13
C TYR A 202 -17.50 28.90 -4.00
N ILE A 203 -18.56 28.08 -4.08
CA ILE A 203 -18.60 26.94 -5.01
C ILE A 203 -18.46 27.42 -6.46
N VAL A 204 -19.17 28.48 -6.84
CA VAL A 204 -19.08 29.05 -8.18
C VAL A 204 -17.68 29.59 -8.44
N PHE A 205 -17.13 30.38 -7.50
CA PHE A 205 -15.80 30.96 -7.67
C PHE A 205 -14.67 29.93 -7.67
N ASP A 206 -14.76 28.90 -6.85
CA ASP A 206 -13.79 27.81 -6.81
C ASP A 206 -13.79 27.05 -8.14
N THR A 207 -14.97 26.80 -8.72
CA THR A 207 -15.10 26.20 -10.06
C THR A 207 -14.45 27.07 -11.15
N LEU A 208 -14.64 28.39 -11.08
CA LEU A 208 -13.98 29.33 -11.99
C LEU A 208 -12.46 29.38 -11.77
N SER A 209 -12.00 29.22 -10.54
CA SER A 209 -10.57 29.26 -10.21
C SER A 209 -9.82 28.09 -10.86
N GLU A 210 -10.42 26.90 -10.84
CA GLU A 210 -9.91 25.71 -11.52
C GLU A 210 -9.96 25.88 -13.05
N LYS A 211 -11.06 26.40 -13.60
CA LYS A 211 -11.22 26.64 -15.05
C LYS A 211 -10.13 27.56 -15.60
N HIS A 212 -9.79 28.62 -14.88
CA HIS A 212 -8.82 29.63 -15.30
C HIS A 212 -7.38 29.38 -14.81
N ASN A 213 -7.13 28.24 -14.15
CA ASN A 213 -5.83 27.87 -13.57
C ASN A 213 -5.24 28.95 -12.65
N VAL A 214 -6.08 29.59 -11.85
CA VAL A 214 -5.64 30.56 -10.84
C VAL A 214 -5.67 29.94 -9.45
N TYR A 215 -4.81 30.43 -8.56
CA TYR A 215 -4.68 29.89 -7.21
C TYR A 215 -5.53 30.70 -6.23
N LYS A 216 -6.40 30.01 -5.49
CA LYS A 216 -7.15 30.58 -4.37
C LYS A 216 -6.26 30.75 -3.15
N VAL A 217 -6.21 31.96 -2.61
CA VAL A 217 -5.49 32.29 -1.38
C VAL A 217 -6.48 32.24 -0.23
N GLU A 218 -6.02 31.89 0.97
CA GLU A 218 -6.86 31.94 2.16
C GLU A 218 -7.29 33.38 2.45
N THR A 219 -8.60 33.59 2.52
CA THR A 219 -9.20 34.91 2.66
C THR A 219 -9.62 35.21 4.10
N ILE A 220 -9.83 36.50 4.36
CA ILE A 220 -10.37 36.99 5.62
C ILE A 220 -11.79 37.51 5.31
N ARG A 221 -12.80 36.98 6.03
CA ARG A 221 -14.22 37.39 5.95
C ARG A 221 -14.90 37.00 4.63
N ASP A 222 -15.53 37.96 3.97
CA ASP A 222 -16.36 37.93 2.75
C ASP A 222 -15.55 38.20 1.48
N ALA A 223 -14.32 38.70 1.64
CA ALA A 223 -13.42 38.89 0.53
C ALA A 223 -12.98 37.54 -0.06
N TYR A 224 -12.96 37.45 -1.39
CA TYR A 224 -12.43 36.32 -2.13
C TYR A 224 -11.16 36.76 -2.87
N MET A 225 -10.04 36.07 -2.61
CA MET A 225 -8.71 36.44 -3.10
C MET A 225 -8.15 35.32 -3.95
N VAL A 226 -7.80 35.65 -5.19
CA VAL A 226 -7.15 34.74 -6.12
C VAL A 226 -5.94 35.39 -6.76
N VAL A 227 -5.00 34.55 -7.16
CA VAL A 227 -3.73 34.99 -7.71
C VAL A 227 -3.32 34.12 -8.88
N ALA A 228 -2.76 34.74 -9.92
CA ALA A 228 -2.12 34.05 -11.03
C ALA A 228 -0.63 34.41 -11.10
N GLY A 229 0.19 33.45 -11.52
CA GLY A 229 1.66 33.56 -11.48
C GLY A 229 2.30 32.96 -10.22
N VAL A 230 1.48 32.43 -9.31
CA VAL A 230 1.89 31.75 -8.08
C VAL A 230 1.01 30.51 -7.89
N PRO A 231 1.53 29.35 -7.44
CA PRO A 231 2.95 29.04 -7.19
C PRO A 231 3.77 28.86 -8.47
N ASN A 232 3.09 28.61 -9.60
CA ASN A 232 3.72 28.38 -10.89
C ASN A 232 3.73 29.68 -11.68
N LYS A 233 4.92 30.10 -12.12
CA LYS A 233 5.10 31.29 -12.94
C LYS A 233 4.43 31.09 -14.30
N THR A 234 3.68 32.09 -14.76
CA THR A 234 3.04 32.12 -16.07
C THR A 234 3.16 33.51 -16.66
N THR A 235 3.37 33.62 -17.96
CA THR A 235 3.41 34.92 -18.66
C THR A 235 2.03 35.53 -18.88
N PHE A 236 0.97 34.71 -18.76
CA PHE A 236 -0.41 35.11 -19.00
C PHE A 236 -1.19 35.36 -17.70
N HIS A 237 -0.48 35.70 -16.61
CA HIS A 237 -1.08 35.87 -15.28
C HIS A 237 -2.23 36.88 -15.27
N ALA A 238 -2.07 38.02 -15.94
CA ALA A 238 -3.09 39.06 -16.02
C ALA A 238 -4.31 38.61 -16.83
N HIS A 239 -4.08 37.89 -17.94
CA HIS A 239 -5.14 37.40 -18.81
C HIS A 239 -6.05 36.41 -18.09
N HIS A 240 -5.48 35.42 -17.40
CA HIS A 240 -6.26 34.45 -16.61
C HIS A 240 -7.12 35.11 -15.53
N ILE A 241 -6.57 36.13 -14.84
CA ILE A 241 -7.31 36.86 -13.82
C ILE A 241 -8.42 37.73 -14.42
N CYS A 242 -8.15 38.41 -15.53
CA CYS A 242 -9.18 39.21 -16.21
C CYS A 242 -10.32 38.35 -16.75
N ASP A 243 -10.02 37.21 -17.37
CA ASP A 243 -11.03 36.28 -17.86
C ASP A 243 -11.87 35.71 -16.71
N MET A 244 -11.22 35.35 -15.60
CA MET A 244 -11.92 34.94 -14.39
C MET A 244 -12.82 36.03 -13.83
N ALA A 245 -12.35 37.29 -13.79
CA ALA A 245 -13.14 38.42 -13.30
C ALA A 245 -14.42 38.63 -14.12
N LEU A 246 -14.32 38.52 -15.44
CA LEU A 246 -15.48 38.61 -16.33
C LEU A 246 -16.46 37.46 -16.10
N ASP A 247 -15.94 36.23 -15.97
CA ASP A 247 -16.76 35.05 -15.68
C ASP A 247 -17.43 35.15 -14.30
N MET A 248 -16.74 35.66 -13.27
CA MET A 248 -17.30 35.91 -11.93
C MET A 248 -18.49 36.88 -12.01
N LEU A 249 -18.32 38.00 -12.72
CA LEU A 249 -19.38 39.00 -12.91
C LEU A 249 -20.57 38.48 -13.70
N SER A 250 -20.38 37.51 -14.61
CA SER A 250 -21.47 36.88 -15.34
C SER A 250 -22.20 35.80 -14.53
N SER A 251 -21.46 35.06 -13.69
CA SER A 251 -22.00 33.93 -12.92
C SER A 251 -22.77 34.38 -11.68
N ILE A 252 -22.41 35.54 -11.10
CA ILE A 252 -23.08 36.07 -9.91
C ILE A 252 -24.53 36.48 -10.16
N ASP A 253 -24.89 36.83 -11.41
CA ASP A 253 -26.25 37.21 -11.79
C ASP A 253 -27.29 36.09 -11.56
N HIS A 254 -26.85 34.86 -11.32
CA HIS A 254 -27.70 33.71 -10.98
C HIS A 254 -27.95 33.53 -9.48
N LEU A 255 -27.15 34.16 -8.62
CA LEU A 255 -27.25 34.03 -7.16
C LEU A 255 -28.10 35.16 -6.59
N LYS A 256 -28.97 34.81 -5.64
CA LYS A 256 -29.95 35.73 -5.05
C LYS A 256 -29.68 35.97 -3.58
N ASP A 257 -29.90 37.20 -3.15
CA ASP A 257 -29.89 37.59 -1.76
C ASP A 257 -31.09 36.94 -1.04
N PRO A 258 -30.85 36.13 0.01
CA PRO A 258 -31.92 35.49 0.77
C PRO A 258 -32.80 36.45 1.56
N SER A 259 -32.41 37.71 1.75
CA SER A 259 -33.21 38.75 2.43
C SER A 259 -34.19 39.46 1.49
N THR A 260 -33.71 40.00 0.38
CA THR A 260 -34.50 40.82 -0.55
C THR A 260 -35.00 40.06 -1.77
N GLY A 261 -34.35 38.94 -2.12
CA GLY A 261 -34.61 38.19 -3.36
C GLY A 261 -33.99 38.80 -4.61
N ASP A 262 -33.25 39.90 -4.47
CA ASP A 262 -32.51 40.56 -5.54
C ASP A 262 -31.22 39.81 -5.89
N ASN A 263 -30.63 40.12 -7.03
CA ASN A 263 -29.35 39.52 -7.43
C ASN A 263 -28.20 40.02 -6.55
N ILE A 264 -27.32 39.10 -6.14
CA ILE A 264 -26.11 39.46 -5.39
C ILE A 264 -25.16 40.22 -6.30
N GLN A 265 -24.60 41.30 -5.78
CA GLN A 265 -23.63 42.13 -6.48
C GLN A 265 -22.26 41.97 -5.84
N ILE A 266 -21.25 41.85 -6.69
CA ILE A 266 -19.84 41.81 -6.27
C ILE A 266 -19.08 43.02 -6.80
N ARG A 267 -18.03 43.35 -6.07
CA ARG A 267 -17.02 44.33 -6.46
C ARG A 267 -15.72 43.59 -6.70
N VAL A 268 -15.02 43.91 -7.78
CA VAL A 268 -13.77 43.24 -8.15
C VAL A 268 -12.67 44.29 -8.33
N GLY A 269 -11.55 44.10 -7.62
CA GLY A 269 -10.33 44.89 -7.77
C GLY A 269 -9.17 44.01 -8.23
N ILE A 270 -8.44 44.47 -9.24
CA ILE A 270 -7.31 43.74 -9.83
C ILE A 270 -6.07 44.63 -9.80
N HIS A 271 -4.95 44.07 -9.35
CA HIS A 271 -3.65 44.74 -9.42
C HIS A 271 -2.54 43.76 -9.75
N SER A 272 -1.53 44.22 -10.48
CA SER A 272 -0.36 43.41 -10.83
C SER A 272 0.91 44.01 -10.24
N GLY A 273 1.80 43.14 -9.76
CA GLY A 273 3.09 43.55 -9.23
C GLY A 273 3.83 42.42 -8.53
N MET A 274 4.97 42.75 -7.94
CA MET A 274 5.83 41.78 -7.27
C MET A 274 5.28 41.38 -5.91
N VAL A 275 5.35 40.09 -5.61
CA VAL A 275 4.98 39.52 -4.30
C VAL A 275 6.02 38.53 -3.82
N VAL A 276 6.05 38.34 -2.51
CA VAL A 276 6.75 37.23 -1.86
C VAL A 276 5.71 36.24 -1.39
N ALA A 277 5.82 34.98 -1.81
CA ALA A 277 4.89 33.94 -1.42
C ALA A 277 5.62 32.80 -0.71
N GLY A 278 5.02 32.27 0.36
CA GLY A 278 5.66 31.26 1.20
C GLY A 278 4.71 30.63 2.21
N VAL A 279 5.17 29.55 2.84
CA VAL A 279 4.39 28.85 3.88
C VAL A 279 4.69 29.46 5.23
N VAL A 280 3.64 29.85 5.96
CA VAL A 280 3.72 30.43 7.29
C VAL A 280 3.01 29.53 8.30
N GLY A 281 3.61 29.37 9.47
CA GLY A 281 3.08 28.57 10.57
C GLY A 281 3.61 27.13 10.58
N LEU A 282 3.93 26.63 11.79
CA LEU A 282 4.43 25.27 12.00
C LEU A 282 3.30 24.26 12.21
N LYS A 283 2.28 24.63 13.01
CA LYS A 283 1.15 23.74 13.36
C LYS A 283 0.03 23.77 12.33
N MET A 284 -0.23 24.94 11.75
CA MET A 284 -1.22 25.16 10.68
C MET A 284 -0.50 25.88 9.54
N PRO A 285 0.19 25.14 8.64
CA PRO A 285 0.92 25.74 7.54
C PRO A 285 -0.05 26.32 6.52
N ARG A 286 0.11 27.62 6.23
CA ARG A 286 -0.71 28.37 5.27
C ARG A 286 0.17 28.97 4.20
N TYR A 287 -0.23 28.85 2.94
CA TYR A 287 0.48 29.50 1.85
C TYR A 287 0.01 30.95 1.72
N CYS A 288 0.85 31.89 2.14
CA CYS A 288 0.50 33.31 2.23
C CYS A 288 1.32 34.13 1.24
N LEU A 289 0.72 35.24 0.78
CA LEU A 289 1.36 36.23 -0.06
C LEU A 289 1.61 37.51 0.74
N PHE A 290 2.78 38.10 0.54
CA PHE A 290 3.24 39.31 1.19
C PHE A 290 3.76 40.29 0.15
N GLY A 291 3.52 41.59 0.38
CA GLY A 291 4.00 42.66 -0.48
C GLY A 291 2.98 43.79 -0.59
N ASP A 292 3.46 44.95 -1.03
CA ASP A 292 2.61 46.13 -1.21
C ASP A 292 1.54 45.95 -2.30
N THR A 293 1.83 45.08 -3.29
CA THR A 293 0.87 44.68 -4.33
C THR A 293 -0.40 44.07 -3.76
N VAL A 294 -0.33 43.29 -2.66
CA VAL A 294 -1.51 42.71 -2.00
C VAL A 294 -2.40 43.82 -1.41
N ASN A 295 -1.78 44.78 -0.71
CA ASN A 295 -2.48 45.90 -0.09
C ASN A 295 -3.09 46.84 -1.16
N THR A 296 -2.36 47.08 -2.25
CA THR A 296 -2.82 47.90 -3.36
C THR A 296 -4.01 47.25 -4.07
N ALA A 297 -3.96 45.94 -4.31
CA ALA A 297 -5.08 45.19 -4.87
C ALA A 297 -6.34 45.28 -4.00
N SER A 298 -6.18 45.11 -2.68
CA SER A 298 -7.28 45.28 -1.71
C SER A 298 -7.85 46.69 -1.74
N ARG A 299 -7.02 47.74 -1.83
CA ARG A 299 -7.50 49.14 -1.96
C ARG A 299 -8.20 49.41 -3.29
N MET A 300 -7.78 48.76 -4.37
CA MET A 300 -8.45 48.87 -5.67
C MET A 300 -9.84 48.25 -5.65
N GLU A 301 -10.01 47.14 -4.92
CA GLU A 301 -11.33 46.57 -4.63
C GLU A 301 -12.14 47.57 -3.80
N SER A 302 -11.67 47.98 -2.62
CA SER A 302 -12.53 48.75 -1.70
C SER A 302 -12.93 50.13 -2.23
N ASN A 303 -12.08 50.77 -3.05
CA ASN A 303 -12.39 52.04 -3.72
C ASN A 303 -13.08 51.88 -5.08
N GLY A 304 -13.33 50.64 -5.53
CA GLY A 304 -13.96 50.33 -6.80
C GLY A 304 -15.42 50.79 -6.86
N VAL A 305 -15.91 51.02 -8.07
CA VAL A 305 -17.33 51.28 -8.32
C VAL A 305 -18.09 49.94 -8.34
N VAL A 306 -19.34 49.96 -7.89
CA VAL A 306 -20.19 48.75 -7.87
C VAL A 306 -20.53 48.34 -9.31
N SER A 307 -20.57 47.03 -9.57
CA SER A 307 -20.85 46.46 -10.89
C SER A 307 -22.17 46.99 -11.53
N SER A 308 -23.18 47.32 -10.71
CA SER A 308 -24.45 47.91 -11.18
C SER A 308 -24.28 49.21 -11.96
N ASP A 309 -23.32 50.04 -11.55
CA ASP A 309 -23.19 51.41 -12.05
C ASP A 309 -22.41 51.45 -13.37
N ILE A 310 -21.74 50.35 -13.74
CA ILE A 310 -20.97 50.21 -14.98
C ILE A 310 -21.88 49.79 -16.17
N ARG A 311 -23.05 49.20 -15.88
CA ARG A 311 -24.02 48.75 -16.91
C ARG A 311 -25.05 49.83 -17.30
N THR A 312 -24.95 51.05 -16.74
CA THR A 312 -25.85 52.19 -17.04
C THR A 312 -25.13 53.22 -17.91
#